data_AF-A0A067Q5N8-F1
#
_entry.id   AF-A0A067Q5N8-F1
#
_cell.length_a   1.000
_cell.length_b   1.000
_cell.length_c   1.000
_cell.angle_alpha   90.00
_cell.angle_beta   90.00
_cell.angle_gamma   90.00
#
_symmetry.space_group_name_H-M   'P 1'
#
loop_
_entity.id
_entity.type
_entity.pdbx_description
1 polymer ?
#
loop_
_entity_poly.entity_id
_entity_poly.type
_entity_poly.pdbx_seq_one_letter_code
_entity_poly.pdbx_strand_id
1 'polypeptide(L)'
;MVLLGYLSTDKIMGSSLSKAEKKAKMQCLFHESMHTNLEPLHIAGEKGVEMICGDGSVCLIFPTLAAHVADYPEQCLLTCAKSGTCPKCQHPNKELGDSTPGVSRTSDWTLNVIRSAQKEVSSKTEFSKLCMSWDVSGCIHRPFWEGFPFANIHESMTPDVLHQLYQGIFKHLVTWCKSAMGSSELDECI
;
A
#
# COMPACT_ATOMS: atom_id res chain seq x y z
N MET A 1 -1.20 -20.14 -9.20
CA MET A 1 -1.24 -18.69 -9.51
C MET A 1 -2.39 -18.46 -10.47
N VAL A 2 -3.32 -17.57 -10.13
CA VAL A 2 -4.49 -17.24 -10.97
C VAL A 2 -4.39 -15.78 -11.36
N LEU A 3 -4.53 -15.47 -12.63
CA LEU A 3 -4.59 -14.09 -13.12
C LEU A 3 -5.99 -13.53 -12.82
N LEU A 4 -6.07 -12.45 -12.04
CA LEU A 4 -7.34 -11.82 -11.67
C LEU A 4 -7.79 -10.74 -12.66
N GLY A 5 -6.86 -10.04 -13.29
CA GLY A 5 -7.16 -8.97 -14.24
C GLY A 5 -5.91 -8.25 -14.71
N TYR A 6 -6.07 -7.44 -15.75
CA TYR A 6 -5.04 -6.54 -16.22
C TYR A 6 -5.29 -5.13 -15.69
N LEU A 7 -4.22 -4.42 -15.36
CA LEU A 7 -4.27 -2.99 -15.04
C LEU A 7 -3.94 -2.20 -16.31
N SER A 8 -4.56 -1.02 -16.45
CA SER A 8 -4.20 -0.12 -17.54
C SER A 8 -2.76 0.33 -17.39
N THR A 9 -1.93 0.04 -18.39
CA THR A 9 -0.53 0.50 -18.48
C THR A 9 -0.38 1.73 -19.37
N ASP A 10 -1.50 2.25 -19.90
CA ASP A 10 -1.47 3.40 -20.79
C ASP A 10 -0.92 4.60 -20.01
N LYS A 11 0.23 5.09 -20.48
CA LYS A 11 0.79 6.31 -19.93
C LYS A 11 -0.23 7.41 -20.20
N ILE A 12 -0.52 8.23 -19.19
CA ILE A 12 -1.34 9.43 -19.37
C ILE A 12 -0.49 10.43 -20.16
N MET A 13 -0.57 10.31 -21.50
CA MET A 13 0.31 10.98 -22.47
C MET A 13 -0.10 12.43 -22.76
N GLY A 14 -1.22 12.91 -22.20
CA GLY A 14 -1.69 14.28 -22.40
C GLY A 14 -0.58 15.30 -22.14
N SER A 15 -0.20 16.06 -23.17
CA SER A 15 0.86 17.08 -23.11
C SER A 15 0.51 18.27 -22.21
N SER A 16 -0.78 18.48 -21.94
CA SER A 16 -1.32 19.57 -21.13
C SER A 16 -1.27 19.35 -19.61
N LEU A 17 -0.94 18.13 -19.14
CA LEU A 17 -0.91 17.81 -17.72
C LEU A 17 0.48 17.93 -17.13
N SER A 18 0.59 18.56 -15.96
CA SER A 18 1.82 18.56 -15.17
C SER A 18 2.18 17.15 -14.69
N LYS A 19 3.44 16.95 -14.27
CA LYS A 19 3.89 15.67 -13.70
C LYS A 19 3.06 15.26 -12.47
N ALA A 20 2.68 16.22 -11.63
CA ALA A 20 1.88 15.98 -10.44
C ALA A 20 0.46 15.52 -10.80
N GLU A 21 -0.18 16.16 -11.78
CA GLU A 21 -1.52 15.77 -12.25
C GLU A 21 -1.53 14.41 -12.93
N LYS A 22 -0.49 14.09 -13.70
CA LYS A 22 -0.32 12.75 -14.29
C LYS A 22 -0.19 11.69 -13.20
N LYS A 23 0.65 11.93 -12.19
CA LYS A 23 0.79 11.03 -11.04
C LYS A 23 -0.54 10.86 -10.30
N ALA A 24 -1.23 11.95 -9.98
CA ALA A 24 -2.51 11.93 -9.30
C ALA A 24 -3.55 11.09 -10.06
N LYS A 25 -3.71 11.34 -11.37
CA LYS A 25 -4.63 10.57 -12.22
C LYS A 25 -4.27 9.10 -12.31
N MET A 26 -2.97 8.77 -12.37
CA MET A 26 -2.51 7.38 -12.38
C MET A 26 -2.87 6.66 -11.07
N GLN A 27 -2.72 7.34 -9.92
CA GLN A 27 -3.15 6.77 -8.64
C GLN A 27 -4.66 6.54 -8.60
N CYS A 28 -5.47 7.52 -9.02
CA CYS A 28 -6.92 7.35 -9.12
C CYS A 28 -7.28 6.15 -10.03
N LEU A 29 -6.70 6.11 -11.24
CA LEU A 29 -6.97 5.04 -12.21
C LEU A 29 -6.61 3.66 -11.65
N PHE A 30 -5.50 3.55 -10.92
CA PHE A 30 -5.12 2.32 -10.25
C PHE A 30 -6.19 1.86 -9.26
N HIS A 31 -6.65 2.73 -8.35
CA HIS A 31 -7.66 2.35 -7.36
C HIS A 31 -9.01 2.02 -8.01
N GLU A 32 -9.44 2.75 -9.04
CA GLU A 32 -10.66 2.43 -9.78
C GLU A 32 -10.56 1.09 -10.53
N SER A 33 -9.39 0.80 -11.12
CA SER A 33 -9.15 -0.47 -11.81
C SER A 33 -9.14 -1.64 -10.82
N MET A 34 -8.47 -1.48 -9.67
CA MET A 34 -8.44 -2.49 -8.62
C MET A 34 -9.82 -2.71 -8.02
N HIS A 35 -10.61 -1.65 -7.81
CA HIS A 35 -11.98 -1.76 -7.34
C HIS A 35 -12.82 -2.60 -8.31
N THR A 36 -12.75 -2.28 -9.61
CA THR A 36 -13.48 -3.00 -10.65
C THR A 36 -13.06 -4.48 -10.71
N ASN A 37 -11.76 -4.75 -10.71
CA ASN A 37 -11.23 -6.11 -10.81
C ASN A 37 -11.53 -6.96 -9.57
N LEU A 38 -11.58 -6.34 -8.38
CA LEU A 38 -11.77 -7.05 -7.11
C LEU A 38 -13.21 -6.97 -6.57
N GLU A 39 -14.14 -6.35 -7.29
CA GLU A 39 -15.56 -6.32 -6.93
C GLU A 39 -16.13 -7.73 -6.65
N PRO A 40 -15.84 -8.78 -7.45
CA PRO A 40 -16.34 -10.13 -7.13
C PRO A 40 -15.79 -10.66 -5.80
N LEU A 41 -14.55 -10.29 -5.45
CA LEU A 41 -13.93 -10.69 -4.19
C LEU A 41 -14.58 -9.97 -3.00
N HIS A 42 -14.96 -8.71 -3.17
CA HIS A 42 -15.71 -7.95 -2.18
C HIS A 42 -17.05 -8.62 -1.87
N ILE A 43 -17.81 -8.95 -2.93
CA ILE A 43 -19.10 -9.64 -2.82
C ILE A 43 -18.93 -11.01 -2.16
N ALA A 44 -17.92 -11.79 -2.56
CA ALA A 44 -17.65 -13.10 -1.99
C ALA A 44 -17.19 -13.02 -0.53
N GLY A 45 -16.43 -11.98 -0.15
CA GLY A 45 -16.01 -11.76 1.23
C GLY A 45 -17.18 -11.43 2.17
N GLU A 46 -18.24 -10.79 1.66
CA GLU A 46 -19.43 -10.44 2.44
C GLU A 46 -20.46 -11.57 2.46
N LYS A 47 -20.76 -12.16 1.29
CA LYS A 47 -21.85 -13.14 1.12
C LYS A 47 -21.39 -14.59 1.22
N GLY A 48 -20.09 -14.83 1.12
CA GLY A 48 -19.51 -16.14 0.98
C GLY A 48 -19.65 -16.70 -0.43
N VAL A 49 -18.89 -17.75 -0.72
CA VAL A 49 -18.95 -18.56 -1.93
C VAL A 49 -18.79 -20.04 -1.57
N GLU A 50 -19.64 -20.90 -2.13
CA GLU A 50 -19.49 -22.34 -1.97
C GLU A 50 -18.25 -22.83 -2.73
N MET A 51 -17.37 -23.55 -2.04
CA MET A 51 -16.16 -24.12 -2.62
C MET A 51 -15.96 -25.55 -2.12
N ILE A 52 -15.45 -26.40 -3.00
CA ILE A 52 -15.06 -27.76 -2.66
C ILE A 52 -13.68 -27.72 -1.98
N CYS A 53 -13.61 -28.16 -0.74
CA CYS A 53 -12.38 -28.27 0.03
C CYS A 53 -11.53 -29.46 -0.45
N GLY A 54 -10.28 -29.53 0.00
CA GLY A 54 -9.35 -30.60 -0.40
C GLY A 54 -9.80 -32.02 0.01
N ASP A 55 -10.73 -32.14 0.94
CA ASP A 55 -11.34 -33.40 1.39
C ASP A 55 -12.64 -33.75 0.63
N GLY A 56 -13.05 -32.93 -0.34
CA GLY A 56 -14.29 -33.10 -1.11
C GLY A 56 -15.54 -32.56 -0.44
N SER A 57 -15.43 -31.99 0.77
CA SER A 57 -16.56 -31.31 1.43
C SER A 57 -16.87 -29.97 0.75
N VAL A 58 -18.14 -29.55 0.76
CA VAL A 58 -18.55 -28.22 0.27
C VAL A 58 -18.66 -27.29 1.47
N CYS A 59 -17.86 -26.23 1.47
CA CYS A 59 -17.86 -25.21 2.52
C CYS A 59 -18.26 -23.85 1.93
N LEU A 60 -19.02 -23.09 2.70
CA LEU A 60 -19.22 -21.66 2.43
C LEU A 60 -17.99 -20.90 2.91
N ILE A 61 -17.17 -20.43 1.98
CA ILE A 61 -15.90 -19.72 2.24
C ILE A 61 -16.13 -18.21 2.06
N PHE A 62 -15.52 -17.40 2.94
CA PHE A 62 -15.53 -15.94 2.87
C PHE A 62 -14.10 -15.45 2.59
N PRO A 63 -13.71 -15.28 1.31
CA PRO A 63 -12.36 -14.85 0.97
C PRO A 63 -12.06 -13.45 1.50
N THR A 64 -10.84 -13.24 1.98
CA THR A 64 -10.36 -11.91 2.44
C THR A 64 -9.02 -11.56 1.79
N LEU A 65 -8.76 -10.25 1.64
CA LEU A 65 -7.47 -9.75 1.18
C LEU A 65 -6.43 -9.85 2.31
N ALA A 66 -5.83 -11.03 2.45
CA ALA A 66 -4.89 -11.32 3.52
C ALA A 66 -3.52 -10.65 3.33
N ALA A 67 -2.98 -10.65 2.11
CA ALA A 67 -1.64 -10.15 1.83
C ALA A 67 -1.54 -9.53 0.43
N HIS A 68 -0.72 -8.49 0.31
CA HIS A 68 -0.34 -7.89 -0.95
C HIS A 68 1.17 -7.63 -0.95
N VAL A 69 1.86 -8.26 -1.90
CA VAL A 69 3.30 -8.06 -2.11
C VAL A 69 3.49 -6.86 -3.03
N ALA A 70 4.30 -5.91 -2.61
CA ALA A 70 4.61 -4.69 -3.33
C ALA A 70 5.91 -4.12 -2.79
N ASP A 71 6.71 -3.47 -3.63
CA ASP A 71 7.81 -2.62 -3.19
C ASP A 71 7.28 -1.31 -2.58
N TYR A 72 8.18 -0.49 -2.05
CA TYR A 72 7.79 0.65 -1.21
C TYR A 72 6.88 1.69 -1.91
N PRO A 73 7.15 2.15 -3.14
CA PRO A 73 6.28 3.13 -3.80
C PRO A 73 4.86 2.58 -4.04
N GLU A 74 4.76 1.30 -4.37
CA GLU A 74 3.54 0.55 -4.61
C GLU A 74 2.78 0.30 -3.30
N GLN A 75 3.48 -0.01 -2.19
CA GLN A 75 2.87 -0.06 -0.86
C GLN A 75 2.23 1.29 -0.52
N CYS A 76 2.93 2.41 -0.74
CA CYS A 76 2.34 3.75 -0.51
C CYS A 76 1.11 4.01 -1.37
N LEU A 77 1.11 3.57 -2.64
CA LEU A 77 -0.06 3.64 -3.51
C LEU A 77 -1.22 2.84 -2.93
N LEU A 78 -1.01 1.54 -2.67
CA LEU A 78 -2.03 0.61 -2.17
C LEU A 78 -2.67 1.10 -0.86
N THR A 79 -1.84 1.52 0.11
CA THR A 79 -2.30 1.94 1.43
C THR A 79 -2.72 3.40 1.50
N CYS A 80 -2.67 4.12 0.39
CA CYS A 80 -2.87 5.58 0.34
C CYS A 80 -1.94 6.36 1.27
N ALA A 81 -0.75 5.83 1.59
CA ALA A 81 0.23 6.55 2.40
C ALA A 81 0.96 7.59 1.55
N LYS A 82 1.28 8.73 2.16
CA LYS A 82 2.14 9.73 1.52
C LYS A 82 3.55 9.15 1.33
N SER A 83 4.09 9.29 0.12
CA SER A 83 5.46 8.87 -0.19
C SER A 83 6.45 9.47 0.81
N GLY A 84 7.36 8.65 1.33
CA GLY A 84 8.31 9.01 2.38
C GLY A 84 7.82 8.73 3.80
N THR A 85 6.60 8.26 4.02
CA THR A 85 6.12 7.86 5.36
C THR A 85 5.91 6.35 5.46
N CYS A 86 5.61 5.86 6.67
CA CYS A 86 5.34 4.45 6.86
C CYS A 86 3.95 4.07 6.32
N PRO A 87 3.82 3.01 5.50
CA PRO A 87 2.52 2.53 5.03
C PRO A 87 1.74 1.78 6.13
N LYS A 88 2.40 1.35 7.21
CA LYS A 88 1.78 0.54 8.29
C LYS A 88 1.46 1.32 9.57
N CYS A 89 2.16 2.43 9.84
CA CYS A 89 1.95 3.24 11.04
C CYS A 89 1.92 4.74 10.73
N GLN A 90 1.51 5.53 11.72
CA GLN A 90 1.30 6.98 11.63
C GLN A 90 2.58 7.78 11.92
N HIS A 91 3.75 7.12 11.88
CA HIS A 91 5.03 7.76 12.12
C HIS A 91 5.38 8.74 10.99
N PRO A 92 5.71 10.00 11.30
CA PRO A 92 6.08 10.98 10.29
C PRO A 92 7.47 10.64 9.73
N ASN A 93 7.76 11.13 8.53
CA ASN A 93 9.02 10.87 7.82
C ASN A 93 10.28 11.15 8.68
N LYS A 94 10.24 12.20 9.50
CA LYS A 94 11.38 12.64 10.32
C LYS A 94 11.71 11.70 11.49
N GLU A 95 10.77 10.86 11.87
CA GLU A 95 10.84 10.02 13.06
C GLU A 95 11.01 8.53 12.68
N LEU A 96 11.09 8.18 11.39
CA LEU A 96 11.19 6.79 10.94
C LEU A 96 12.41 6.01 11.48
N GLY A 97 13.41 6.70 12.01
CA GLY A 97 14.57 6.11 12.67
C GLY A 97 14.38 5.82 14.16
N ASP A 98 13.24 6.21 14.74
CA ASP A 98 12.98 6.04 16.16
C ASP A 98 12.77 4.57 16.52
N SER A 99 13.26 4.18 17.70
CA SER A 99 13.14 2.79 18.18
C SER A 99 11.74 2.45 18.70
N THR A 100 10.87 3.44 18.88
CA THR A 100 9.50 3.24 19.38
C THR A 100 8.53 2.98 18.23
N PRO A 101 7.67 1.96 18.32
CA PRO A 101 6.67 1.73 17.29
C PRO A 101 5.63 2.85 17.30
N GLY A 102 5.38 3.44 16.12
CA GLY A 102 4.28 4.37 15.91
C GLY A 102 2.91 3.72 16.00
N VAL A 103 1.86 4.54 16.20
CA VAL A 103 0.47 4.08 16.19
C VAL A 103 0.15 3.43 14.84
N SER A 104 -0.42 2.22 14.84
CA SER A 104 -0.80 1.54 13.59
C SER A 104 -1.79 2.36 12.76
N ARG A 105 -1.65 2.30 11.44
CA ARG A 105 -2.68 2.76 10.52
C ARG A 105 -3.75 1.68 10.43
N THR A 106 -5.00 2.11 10.44
CA THR A 106 -6.14 1.24 10.16
C THR A 106 -6.86 1.74 8.92
N SER A 107 -7.53 0.83 8.24
CA SER A 107 -8.34 1.17 7.05
C SER A 107 -9.37 2.24 7.40
N ASP A 108 -10.02 2.14 8.57
CA ASP A 108 -10.96 3.14 9.08
C ASP A 108 -10.32 4.51 9.32
N TRP A 109 -9.13 4.55 9.92
CA TRP A 109 -8.43 5.81 10.15
C TRP A 109 -8.11 6.52 8.83
N THR A 110 -7.55 5.79 7.86
CA THR A 110 -7.23 6.36 6.54
C THR A 110 -8.49 6.84 5.82
N LEU A 111 -9.59 6.06 5.85
CA LEU A 111 -10.87 6.47 5.27
C LEU A 111 -11.45 7.69 5.98
N ASN A 112 -11.33 7.79 7.30
CA ASN A 112 -11.80 8.94 8.07
C ASN A 112 -11.06 10.22 7.68
N VAL A 113 -9.74 10.16 7.46
CA VAL A 113 -8.97 11.31 6.95
C VAL A 113 -9.50 11.75 5.58
N ILE A 114 -9.65 10.81 4.63
CA ILE A 114 -10.12 11.10 3.27
C ILE A 114 -11.53 11.69 3.28
N ARG A 115 -12.46 11.06 4.01
CA ARG A 115 -13.87 11.47 4.09
C ARG A 115 -14.04 12.81 4.80
N SER A 116 -13.25 13.08 5.85
CA SER A 116 -13.28 14.36 6.54
C SER A 116 -12.79 15.47 5.61
N ALA A 117 -11.69 15.24 4.88
CA ALA A 117 -11.20 16.20 3.91
C ALA A 117 -12.20 16.45 2.77
N GLN A 118 -12.87 15.41 2.24
CA GLN A 118 -13.92 15.57 1.23
C GLN A 118 -15.12 16.42 1.70
N LYS A 119 -15.43 16.37 3.00
CA LYS A 119 -16.54 17.14 3.60
C LYS A 119 -16.15 18.58 3.89
N GLU A 120 -14.90 18.80 4.31
CA GLU A 120 -14.42 20.11 4.76
C GLU A 120 -14.08 21.03 3.59
N VAL A 121 -13.53 20.49 2.50
CA VAL A 121 -13.01 21.29 1.39
C VAL A 121 -13.52 20.80 0.03
N SER A 122 -13.74 21.74 -0.89
CA SER A 122 -14.23 21.45 -2.25
C SER A 122 -13.13 21.54 -3.32
N SER A 123 -12.03 22.25 -3.03
CA SER A 123 -10.90 22.38 -3.95
C SER A 123 -9.98 21.15 -3.90
N LYS A 124 -9.57 20.65 -5.07
CA LYS A 124 -8.58 19.56 -5.18
C LYS A 124 -7.27 19.89 -4.48
N THR A 125 -6.84 21.14 -4.55
CA THR A 125 -5.59 21.60 -3.92
C THR A 125 -5.70 21.59 -2.40
N GLU A 126 -6.85 22.01 -1.86
CA GLU A 126 -7.09 22.01 -0.42
C GLU A 126 -7.26 20.59 0.11
N PHE A 127 -8.00 19.74 -0.61
CA PHE A 127 -8.11 18.31 -0.31
C PHE A 127 -6.74 17.66 -0.24
N SER A 128 -5.89 17.93 -1.24
CA SER A 128 -4.53 17.38 -1.28
C SER A 128 -3.71 17.85 -0.09
N LYS A 129 -3.78 19.13 0.28
CA LYS A 129 -3.04 19.68 1.43
C LYS A 129 -3.49 19.05 2.73
N LEU A 130 -4.80 18.93 2.95
CA LEU A 130 -5.39 18.40 4.18
C LEU A 130 -5.06 16.91 4.35
N CYS A 131 -5.24 16.08 3.32
CA CYS A 131 -4.83 14.67 3.41
C CYS A 131 -3.32 14.53 3.67
N MET A 132 -2.49 15.33 2.99
CA MET A 132 -1.03 15.26 3.12
C MET A 132 -0.49 15.79 4.45
N SER A 133 -1.24 16.61 5.20
CA SER A 133 -0.89 16.99 6.57
C SER A 133 -1.07 15.85 7.57
N TRP A 134 -1.90 14.87 7.23
CA TRP A 134 -2.09 13.62 7.96
C TRP A 134 -1.30 12.45 7.32
N ASP A 135 -0.35 12.75 6.43
CA ASP A 135 0.45 11.76 5.72
C ASP A 135 -0.38 10.71 4.96
N VAL A 136 -1.56 11.11 4.47
CA VAL A 136 -2.41 10.36 3.55
C VAL A 136 -2.28 10.97 2.15
N SER A 137 -2.42 10.15 1.10
CA SER A 137 -2.35 10.60 -0.28
C SER A 137 -3.40 11.68 -0.54
N GLY A 138 -2.95 12.80 -1.11
CA GLY A 138 -3.81 13.91 -1.49
C GLY A 138 -4.56 13.72 -2.81
N CYS A 139 -4.46 12.55 -3.43
CA CYS A 139 -5.01 12.29 -4.77
C CYS A 139 -6.13 11.25 -4.79
N ILE A 140 -6.19 10.38 -3.78
CA ILE A 140 -7.08 9.22 -3.77
C ILE A 140 -8.33 9.57 -2.97
N HIS A 141 -9.49 9.51 -3.64
CA HIS A 141 -10.78 9.85 -3.04
C HIS A 141 -11.55 8.62 -2.56
N ARG A 142 -11.35 7.48 -3.22
CA ARG A 142 -12.01 6.21 -2.91
C ARG A 142 -10.99 5.08 -3.07
N PRO A 143 -10.35 4.62 -1.98
CA PRO A 143 -9.43 3.50 -2.06
C PRO A 143 -10.16 2.21 -2.47
N PHE A 144 -9.58 1.41 -3.36
CA PHE A 144 -10.18 0.13 -3.82
C PHE A 144 -10.58 -0.83 -2.70
N TRP A 145 -9.89 -0.77 -1.55
CA TRP A 145 -10.13 -1.64 -0.39
C TRP A 145 -11.25 -1.09 0.52
N GLU A 146 -11.84 0.06 0.20
CA GLU A 146 -12.98 0.59 0.93
C GLU A 146 -14.14 -0.41 0.95
N GLY A 147 -14.58 -0.77 2.15
CA GLY A 147 -15.69 -1.70 2.39
C GLY A 147 -15.30 -3.19 2.37
N PHE A 148 -14.04 -3.55 2.10
CA PHE A 148 -13.63 -4.95 2.18
C PHE A 148 -13.88 -5.51 3.59
N PRO A 149 -14.60 -6.64 3.72
CA PRO A 149 -14.87 -7.23 5.02
C PRO A 149 -13.62 -7.92 5.56
N PHE A 150 -13.38 -7.78 6.87
CA PHE A 150 -12.29 -8.45 7.58
C PHE A 150 -10.90 -8.26 6.96
N ALA A 151 -10.65 -7.12 6.32
CA ALA A 151 -9.37 -6.77 5.71
C ALA A 151 -8.86 -5.43 6.23
N ASN A 152 -7.55 -5.35 6.50
CA ASN A 152 -6.87 -4.10 6.79
C ASN A 152 -5.68 -3.95 5.84
N ILE A 153 -5.78 -3.05 4.86
CA ILE A 153 -4.75 -2.90 3.82
C ILE A 153 -3.36 -2.65 4.42
N HIS A 154 -3.28 -1.95 5.56
CA HIS A 154 -2.03 -1.61 6.22
C HIS A 154 -1.35 -2.84 6.84
N GLU A 155 -2.13 -3.85 7.26
CA GLU A 155 -1.62 -5.11 7.78
C GLU A 155 -1.32 -6.11 6.66
N SER A 156 -2.09 -6.07 5.57
CA SER A 156 -1.89 -6.89 4.38
C SER A 156 -0.57 -6.60 3.66
N MET A 157 0.10 -5.47 3.92
CA MET A 157 1.40 -5.17 3.33
C MET A 157 2.48 -6.10 3.90
N THR A 158 3.04 -6.94 3.04
CA THR A 158 4.20 -7.78 3.35
C THR A 158 5.49 -7.10 2.93
N PRO A 159 6.60 -7.23 3.69
CA PRO A 159 7.88 -6.72 3.26
C PRO A 159 8.31 -7.30 1.91
N ASP A 160 8.80 -6.44 1.02
CA ASP A 160 9.42 -6.88 -0.23
C ASP A 160 10.82 -7.43 0.04
N VAL A 161 11.00 -8.73 -0.22
CA VAL A 161 12.24 -9.44 0.09
C VAL A 161 13.42 -8.84 -0.68
N LEU A 162 13.21 -8.42 -1.93
CA LEU A 162 14.30 -7.92 -2.75
C LEU A 162 14.73 -6.51 -2.35
N HIS A 163 13.83 -5.53 -2.45
CA HIS A 163 14.17 -4.12 -2.31
C HIS A 163 14.27 -3.70 -0.84
N GLN A 164 13.45 -4.27 0.06
CA GLN A 164 13.46 -3.88 1.48
C GLN A 164 14.45 -4.72 2.28
N LEU A 165 14.42 -6.05 2.16
CA LEU A 165 15.30 -6.91 2.96
C LEU A 165 16.72 -7.00 2.39
N TYR A 166 16.90 -7.47 1.16
CA TYR A 166 18.24 -7.68 0.59
C TYR A 166 18.94 -6.37 0.19
N GLN A 167 18.29 -5.55 -0.65
CA GLN A 167 18.90 -4.31 -1.15
C GLN A 167 18.84 -3.17 -0.14
N GLY A 168 17.87 -3.20 0.78
CA GLY A 168 17.79 -2.30 1.92
C GLY A 168 18.66 -2.79 3.07
N ILE A 169 18.08 -3.56 3.98
CA ILE A 169 18.69 -3.91 5.27
C ILE A 169 20.03 -4.64 5.09
N PHE A 170 20.08 -5.73 4.32
CA PHE A 170 21.28 -6.57 4.23
C PHE A 170 22.45 -5.83 3.59
N LYS A 171 22.23 -5.09 2.50
CA LYS A 171 23.26 -4.25 1.87
C LYS A 171 23.84 -3.21 2.84
N HIS A 172 22.98 -2.58 3.65
CA HIS A 172 23.42 -1.62 4.67
C HIS A 172 24.23 -2.31 5.78
N LEU A 173 23.80 -3.48 6.25
CA LEU A 173 24.54 -4.28 7.23
C LEU A 173 25.92 -4.68 6.71
N VAL A 174 26.03 -5.19 5.48
CA VAL A 174 27.32 -5.54 4.86
C VAL A 174 28.24 -4.32 4.77
N THR A 175 27.70 -3.15 4.40
CA THR A 175 28.48 -1.90 4.33
C THR A 175 28.99 -1.48 5.72
N TRP A 176 28.16 -1.64 6.74
CA TRP A 176 28.52 -1.36 8.12
C TRP A 176 29.58 -2.33 8.66
N CYS A 177 29.42 -3.64 8.46
CA CYS A 177 30.41 -4.64 8.87
C CYS A 177 31.77 -4.40 8.20
N LYS A 178 31.79 -4.09 6.89
CA LYS A 178 33.03 -3.70 6.17
C LYS A 178 33.72 -2.50 6.80
N SER A 179 32.95 -1.54 7.31
CA SER A 179 33.49 -0.34 7.97
C SER A 179 34.01 -0.64 9.39
N ALA A 180 33.38 -1.59 10.09
CA ALA A 180 33.73 -1.95 11.46
C ALA A 180 34.97 -2.86 11.57
N MET A 181 35.10 -3.85 10.67
CA MET A 181 36.16 -4.88 10.76
C MET A 181 37.07 -4.98 9.52
N GLY A 182 36.74 -4.27 8.43
CA GLY A 182 37.47 -4.35 7.16
C GLY A 182 36.93 -5.43 6.23
N SER A 183 37.14 -5.26 4.92
CA SER A 183 36.59 -6.18 3.91
C SER A 183 37.21 -7.58 3.98
N SER A 184 38.52 -7.71 4.20
CA SER A 184 39.20 -9.01 4.26
C SER A 184 38.73 -9.86 5.44
N GLU A 185 38.65 -9.27 6.63
CA GLU A 185 38.15 -9.95 7.83
C GLU A 185 36.69 -10.38 7.67
N LEU A 186 35.86 -9.51 7.08
CA LEU A 186 34.47 -9.87 6.81
C LEU A 186 34.39 -11.05 5.83
N ASP A 187 35.15 -11.03 4.74
CA ASP A 187 35.15 -12.11 3.74
C ASP A 187 35.63 -13.46 4.32
N GLU A 188 36.43 -13.47 5.39
CA GLU A 188 36.81 -14.71 6.11
C GLU A 188 35.68 -15.24 7.03
N CYS A 189 34.69 -14.42 7.38
CA CYS A 189 33.59 -14.77 8.29
C CYS A 189 32.29 -15.25 7.60
N ILE A 190 32.16 -15.08 6.29
CA ILE A 190 30.97 -15.44 5.47
C ILE A 190 31.25 -16.64 4.58
#